data_AF-A0A368FQK2-F1
#
_entry.id   AF-A0A368FQK2-F1
#
_cell.length_a   1.000
_cell.length_b   1.000
_cell.length_c   1.000
_cell.angle_alpha   90.00
_cell.angle_beta   90.00
_cell.angle_gamma   90.00
#
_symmetry.space_group_name_H-M   'P 1'
#
loop_
_entity.id
_entity.type
_entity.pdbx_description
1 polymer ?
#
loop_
_entity_poly.entity_id
_entity_poly.type
_entity_poly.pdbx_seq_one_letter_code
_entity_poly.pdbx_strand_id
1 'polypeptide(L)'
;MWAFFPGAIALLGSAFFLFLRSRSKKPITPPPNVSRDKQSLPVKGEPGVYKSGLLTNEDENVIENMFSGVDTLWDAFNRGMKESGNGHCAGTRGADGKYRFRKYSDILRDSQHIASALIGDLGLKPGDKIGIYSQNRPEWLVSALACVQQSIVVVPLYDTLGPDAAAFIVSQADISVIIVDTVAKARNLTSKKTAMPTLKTVVMVDKNDVTADVVGEH
;
A
#
# COMPACT_ATOMS: atom_id res chain seq x y z
N MET A 1 65.09 -15.25 8.47
CA MET A 1 64.97 -13.97 9.21
C MET A 1 63.59 -13.41 8.88
N TRP A 2 62.59 -13.60 9.75
CA TRP A 2 61.22 -13.12 9.53
C TRP A 2 61.16 -11.66 9.96
N ALA A 3 60.95 -10.74 9.02
CA ALA A 3 60.75 -9.33 9.30
C ALA A 3 59.35 -9.12 9.88
N PHE A 4 59.28 -8.86 11.18
CA PHE A 4 58.07 -8.33 11.81
C PHE A 4 57.81 -6.93 11.24
N PHE A 5 56.75 -6.78 10.45
CA PHE A 5 56.27 -5.49 9.97
C PHE A 5 55.28 -4.90 11.02
N PRO A 6 55.69 -3.93 11.86
CA PRO A 6 54.80 -3.34 12.87
C PRO A 6 53.58 -2.61 12.26
N GLY A 7 53.64 -2.25 10.97
CA GLY A 7 52.54 -1.54 10.27
C GLY A 7 51.28 -2.38 10.03
N ALA A 8 51.39 -3.71 9.90
CA ALA A 8 50.23 -4.57 9.61
C ALA A 8 49.29 -4.72 10.83
N ILE A 9 49.84 -4.70 12.04
CA ILE A 9 49.08 -4.80 13.29
C ILE A 9 48.30 -3.51 13.56
N ALA A 10 48.89 -2.35 13.25
CA ALA A 10 48.25 -1.05 13.45
C ALA A 10 47.01 -0.86 12.54
N LEU A 11 47.08 -1.29 11.27
CA LEU A 11 45.96 -1.19 10.33
C LEU A 11 44.79 -2.11 10.70
N LEU A 12 45.06 -3.34 11.14
CA LEU A 12 44.02 -4.26 11.63
C LEU A 12 43.35 -3.75 12.90
N GLY A 13 44.12 -3.20 13.84
CA GLY A 13 43.60 -2.57 15.05
C GLY A 13 42.68 -1.38 14.73
N SER A 14 43.07 -0.56 13.75
CA SER A 14 42.30 0.61 13.31
C SER A 14 40.99 0.23 12.64
N ALA A 15 41.02 -0.76 11.74
CA ALA A 15 39.84 -1.30 11.07
C ALA A 15 38.90 -1.98 12.07
N PHE A 16 39.42 -2.73 13.04
CA PHE A 16 38.63 -3.35 14.09
C PHE A 16 38.01 -2.31 15.03
N PHE A 17 38.74 -1.24 15.38
CA PHE A 17 38.22 -0.15 16.20
C PHE A 17 37.13 0.65 15.45
N LEU A 18 37.31 0.91 14.16
CA LEU A 18 36.28 1.53 13.31
C LEU A 18 35.06 0.62 13.11
N PHE A 19 35.26 -0.70 13.01
CA PHE A 19 34.19 -1.69 12.95
C PHE A 19 33.39 -1.78 14.27
N LEU A 20 34.08 -1.75 15.41
CA LEU A 20 33.45 -1.68 16.73
C LEU A 20 32.69 -0.35 16.91
N ARG A 21 33.26 0.77 16.43
CA ARG A 21 32.62 2.08 16.47
C ARG A 21 31.42 2.19 15.51
N SER A 22 31.46 1.56 14.34
CA SER A 22 30.33 1.52 13.41
C SER A 22 29.19 0.61 13.91
N ARG A 23 29.52 -0.42 14.69
CA ARG A 23 28.56 -1.25 15.44
C ARG A 23 28.07 -0.60 16.74
N SER A 24 28.74 0.44 17.25
CA SER A 24 28.32 1.22 18.42
C SER A 24 27.12 2.13 18.16
N LYS A 25 26.25 1.79 17.20
CA LYS A 25 24.90 2.33 17.19
C LYS A 25 24.24 1.82 18.47
N LYS A 26 24.11 2.69 19.47
CA LYS A 26 23.37 2.39 20.70
C LYS A 26 22.06 1.71 20.28
N PRO A 27 21.73 0.52 20.82
CA PRO A 27 20.44 -0.09 20.56
C PRO A 27 19.37 0.96 20.81
N ILE A 28 18.42 1.11 19.88
CA ILE A 28 17.26 1.97 20.12
C ILE A 28 16.57 1.34 21.33
N THR A 29 16.72 1.98 22.48
CA THR A 29 16.03 1.55 23.69
C THR A 29 14.60 2.03 23.55
N PRO A 30 13.62 1.15 23.83
CA PRO A 30 12.23 1.58 23.81
C PRO A 30 12.04 2.72 24.83
N PRO A 31 11.08 3.62 24.60
CA PRO A 31 10.77 4.69 25.55
C PRO A 31 10.56 4.14 26.98
N PRO A 32 10.83 4.92 28.03
CA PRO A 32 10.57 4.51 29.40
C PRO A 32 9.13 3.98 29.53
N ASN A 33 8.96 2.85 30.21
CA ASN A 33 7.68 2.12 30.39
C ASN A 33 7.15 1.34 29.18
N VAL A 34 7.85 1.31 28.04
CA VAL A 34 7.48 0.47 26.90
C VAL A 34 8.24 -0.86 26.96
N SER A 35 7.55 -1.91 27.39
CA SER A 35 8.10 -3.27 27.30
C SER A 35 8.09 -3.73 25.84
N ARG A 36 9.22 -4.28 25.38
CA ARG A 36 9.34 -4.88 24.05
C ARG A 36 8.40 -6.08 23.85
N ASP A 37 8.07 -6.76 24.94
CA ASP A 37 7.20 -7.94 24.96
C ASP A 37 5.73 -7.57 25.17
N LYS A 38 5.44 -6.29 25.46
CA LYS A 38 4.09 -5.76 25.69
C LYS A 38 3.88 -4.45 24.94
N GLN A 39 4.14 -4.47 23.63
CA GLN A 39 3.89 -3.32 22.74
C GLN A 39 2.39 -3.09 22.48
N SER A 40 1.59 -4.14 22.70
CA SER A 40 0.14 -4.15 22.58
C SER A 40 -0.43 -4.65 23.91
N LEU A 41 -1.30 -3.86 24.53
CA LEU A 41 -1.96 -4.16 25.80
C LEU A 41 -3.46 -4.28 25.57
N PRO A 42 -4.14 -5.31 26.09
CA PRO A 42 -5.59 -5.42 25.95
C PRO A 42 -6.29 -4.25 26.65
N VAL A 43 -7.31 -3.69 26.03
CA VAL A 43 -8.16 -2.66 26.63
C VAL A 43 -9.13 -3.33 27.60
N LYS A 44 -9.19 -2.83 28.83
CA LYS A 44 -10.02 -3.41 29.89
C LYS A 44 -11.50 -3.24 29.53
N GLY A 45 -12.23 -4.35 29.43
CA GLY A 45 -13.66 -4.35 29.12
C GLY A 45 -13.99 -4.50 27.62
N GLU A 46 -13.00 -4.48 26.73
CA GLU A 46 -13.21 -4.60 25.28
C GLU A 46 -12.44 -5.80 24.69
N PRO A 47 -13.07 -6.98 24.59
CA PRO A 47 -12.43 -8.18 24.05
C PRO A 47 -11.95 -7.97 22.61
N GLY A 48 -10.66 -8.24 22.37
CA GLY A 48 -10.05 -8.11 21.03
C GLY A 48 -9.56 -6.71 20.68
N VAL A 49 -9.77 -5.72 21.54
CA VAL A 49 -9.24 -4.37 21.37
C VAL A 49 -7.93 -4.24 22.14
N TYR A 50 -6.90 -3.73 21.46
CA TYR A 50 -5.57 -3.55 22.03
C TYR A 50 -5.10 -2.12 21.83
N LYS A 51 -4.47 -1.56 22.85
CA LYS A 51 -3.82 -0.24 22.81
C LYS A 51 -2.31 -0.36 22.81
N SER A 52 -1.64 0.66 22.28
CA SER A 52 -0.17 0.74 22.35
C SER A 52 0.29 0.70 23.81
N GLY A 53 1.36 -0.05 24.08
CA GLY A 53 2.01 -0.08 25.40
C GLY A 53 2.60 1.26 25.84
N LEU A 54 2.64 2.24 24.93
CA LEU A 54 2.95 3.64 25.23
C LEU A 54 1.80 4.35 25.99
N LEU A 55 0.56 3.88 25.84
CA LEU A 55 -0.65 4.49 26.41
C LEU A 55 -0.91 3.93 27.80
N THR A 56 -0.05 4.29 28.75
CA THR A 56 0.00 3.69 30.10
C THR A 56 -1.11 4.15 31.05
N ASN A 57 -1.78 5.26 30.76
CA ASN A 57 -2.89 5.75 31.58
C ASN A 57 -4.23 5.16 31.12
N GLU A 58 -5.16 4.92 32.05
CA GLU A 58 -6.52 4.45 31.74
C GLU A 58 -7.39 5.56 31.11
N ASP A 59 -7.06 6.84 31.37
CA ASP A 59 -7.81 8.02 30.93
C ASP A 59 -7.26 8.70 29.65
N GLU A 60 -6.31 8.08 28.96
CA GLU A 60 -5.74 8.67 27.73
C GLU A 60 -6.71 8.54 26.57
N ASN A 61 -7.32 9.67 26.20
CA ASN A 61 -8.16 9.86 25.02
C ASN A 61 -7.53 9.17 23.81
N VAL A 62 -8.20 8.15 23.27
CA VAL A 62 -7.87 7.64 21.94
C VAL A 62 -8.05 8.81 20.98
N ILE A 63 -7.03 9.09 20.16
CA ILE A 63 -7.21 10.07 19.08
C ILE A 63 -8.16 9.40 18.09
N GLU A 64 -9.45 9.72 18.20
CA GLU A 64 -10.48 9.24 17.27
C GLU A 64 -10.20 9.82 15.88
N ASN A 65 -9.96 11.13 15.80
CA ASN A 65 -9.64 11.82 14.56
C ASN A 65 -8.42 12.75 14.75
N MET A 66 -7.45 12.69 13.83
CA MET A 66 -6.31 13.62 13.83
C MET A 66 -6.72 15.05 13.47
N PHE A 67 -7.82 15.22 12.73
CA PHE A 67 -8.36 16.50 12.32
C PHE A 67 -9.88 16.50 12.49
N SER A 68 -10.43 17.60 13.01
CA SER A 68 -11.88 17.76 13.16
C SER A 68 -12.59 17.62 11.80
N GLY A 69 -13.61 16.76 11.74
CA GLY A 69 -14.41 16.52 10.53
C GLY A 69 -13.72 15.67 9.45
N VAL A 70 -12.68 14.92 9.82
CA VAL A 70 -12.04 13.91 8.95
C VAL A 70 -12.31 12.54 9.53
N ASP A 71 -13.42 11.94 9.12
CA ASP A 71 -13.89 10.65 9.67
C ASP A 71 -13.65 9.51 8.67
N THR A 72 -13.47 9.84 7.39
CA THR A 72 -13.26 8.88 6.30
C THR A 72 -12.00 9.19 5.49
N LEU A 73 -11.52 8.19 4.73
CA LEU A 73 -10.47 8.40 3.72
C LEU A 73 -10.89 9.43 2.66
N TRP A 74 -12.19 9.54 2.39
CA TRP A 74 -12.72 10.55 1.48
C TRP A 74 -12.60 11.97 2.05
N ASP A 75 -12.91 12.16 3.33
CA ASP A 75 -12.74 13.44 4.01
C ASP A 75 -11.27 13.84 4.06
N ALA A 76 -10.38 12.87 4.30
CA ALA A 76 -8.94 13.10 4.28
C ALA A 76 -8.45 13.60 2.91
N PHE A 77 -8.95 13.00 1.81
CA PHE A 77 -8.65 13.44 0.46
C PHE A 77 -9.18 14.86 0.18
N ASN A 78 -10.45 15.12 0.52
CA ASN A 78 -11.08 16.43 0.32
C ASN A 78 -10.39 17.54 1.11
N ARG A 79 -10.01 17.25 2.36
CA ARG A 79 -9.20 18.14 3.18
C ARG A 79 -7.85 18.40 2.51
N GLY A 80 -7.15 17.37 2.05
CA GLY A 80 -5.87 17.50 1.34
C GLY A 80 -5.97 18.39 0.11
N MET A 81 -7.03 18.24 -0.68
CA MET A 81 -7.29 19.09 -1.84
C MET A 81 -7.53 20.57 -1.45
N LYS A 82 -8.34 20.81 -0.42
CA LYS A 82 -8.66 22.16 0.06
C LYS A 82 -7.41 22.87 0.60
N GLU A 83 -6.68 22.21 1.48
CA GLU A 83 -5.55 22.79 2.21
C GLU A 83 -4.34 23.04 1.30
N SER A 84 -4.15 22.17 0.29
CA SER A 84 -3.10 22.37 -0.70
C SER A 84 -3.44 23.38 -1.78
N GLY A 85 -4.68 23.87 -1.85
CA GLY A 85 -5.16 24.71 -2.95
C GLY A 85 -5.06 24.01 -4.31
N ASN A 86 -5.44 22.73 -4.37
CA ASN A 86 -5.25 21.86 -5.53
C ASN A 86 -3.75 21.69 -5.92
N GLY A 87 -2.91 21.44 -4.91
CA GLY A 87 -1.48 21.22 -5.08
C GLY A 87 -1.12 19.82 -5.61
N HIS A 88 0.14 19.44 -5.46
CA HIS A 88 0.61 18.10 -5.82
C HIS A 88 -0.03 17.01 -4.94
N CYS A 89 -0.54 15.95 -5.56
CA CYS A 89 -1.19 14.83 -4.89
C CYS A 89 -0.37 13.55 -5.01
N ALA A 90 -0.13 13.07 -6.24
CA ALA A 90 0.62 11.84 -6.50
C ALA A 90 1.80 12.10 -7.42
N GLY A 91 2.98 11.58 -7.08
CA GLY A 91 4.22 11.78 -7.83
C GLY A 91 4.78 10.49 -8.41
N THR A 92 5.19 10.52 -9.67
CA THR A 92 5.94 9.44 -10.32
C THR A 92 7.39 9.88 -10.53
N ARG A 93 8.34 9.05 -10.10
CA ARG A 93 9.77 9.28 -10.35
C ARG A 93 10.14 8.76 -11.74
N GLY A 94 10.58 9.65 -12.62
CA GLY A 94 11.08 9.29 -13.94
C GLY A 94 12.46 8.63 -13.90
N ALA A 95 12.83 7.99 -15.00
CA ALA A 95 14.18 7.44 -15.21
C ALA A 95 15.27 8.53 -15.17
N ASP A 96 14.90 9.78 -15.48
CA ASP A 96 15.71 10.99 -15.32
C ASP A 96 15.89 11.42 -13.85
N GLY A 97 15.32 10.68 -12.90
CA GLY A 97 15.37 10.96 -11.47
C GLY A 97 14.44 12.08 -11.01
N LYS A 98 13.72 12.75 -11.93
CA LYS A 98 12.81 13.85 -11.62
C LYS A 98 11.42 13.33 -11.28
N TYR A 99 10.74 14.02 -10.36
CA TYR A 99 9.35 13.72 -10.04
C TYR A 99 8.40 14.49 -10.93
N ARG A 100 7.39 13.80 -11.46
CA ARG A 100 6.24 14.39 -12.15
C ARG A 100 5.01 14.19 -11.28
N PHE A 101 4.41 15.30 -10.84
CA PHE A 101 3.27 15.28 -9.95
C PHE A 101 1.96 15.50 -10.69
N ARG A 102 0.92 14.80 -10.25
CA ARG A 102 -0.47 15.04 -10.61
C ARG A 102 -1.15 15.88 -9.54
N LYS A 103 -2.04 16.78 -9.94
CA LYS A 103 -2.80 17.60 -8.98
C LYS A 103 -3.96 16.81 -8.36
N TYR A 104 -4.47 17.26 -7.23
CA TYR A 104 -5.65 16.68 -6.59
C TYR A 104 -6.85 16.63 -7.56
N SER A 105 -7.10 17.69 -8.33
CA SER A 105 -8.20 17.76 -9.30
C SER A 105 -8.08 16.70 -10.40
N ASP A 106 -6.86 16.40 -10.84
CA ASP A 106 -6.63 15.38 -11.87
C ASP A 106 -6.90 13.98 -11.31
N ILE A 107 -6.44 13.72 -10.08
CA ILE A 107 -6.68 12.46 -9.37
C ILE A 107 -8.18 12.28 -9.11
N LEU A 108 -8.86 13.32 -8.64
CA LEU A 108 -10.29 13.33 -8.40
C LEU A 108 -11.07 13.00 -9.67
N ARG A 109 -10.84 13.74 -10.76
CA ARG A 109 -11.53 13.53 -12.04
C ARG A 109 -11.37 12.10 -12.54
N ASP A 110 -10.14 11.58 -12.57
CA ASP A 110 -9.91 10.23 -13.07
C ASP A 110 -10.53 9.17 -12.15
N SER A 111 -10.51 9.40 -10.82
CA SER A 111 -11.14 8.49 -9.87
C SER A 111 -12.67 8.47 -10.04
N GLN A 112 -13.30 9.60 -10.38
CA GLN A 112 -14.73 9.68 -10.65
C GLN A 112 -15.11 8.95 -11.95
N HIS A 113 -14.26 9.01 -12.98
CA HIS A 113 -14.46 8.21 -14.19
C HIS A 113 -14.41 6.72 -13.89
N ILE A 114 -13.40 6.26 -13.14
CA ILE A 114 -13.32 4.85 -12.72
C ILE A 114 -14.53 4.48 -11.87
N ALA A 115 -14.88 5.29 -10.87
CA ALA A 115 -16.01 5.04 -9.98
C ALA A 115 -17.33 4.88 -10.75
N SER A 116 -17.55 5.73 -11.75
CA SER A 116 -18.74 5.67 -12.61
C SER A 116 -18.80 4.36 -13.40
N ALA A 117 -17.68 3.90 -13.96
CA ALA A 117 -17.61 2.63 -14.67
C ALA A 117 -17.80 1.43 -13.73
N LEU A 118 -17.24 1.48 -12.51
CA LEU A 118 -17.38 0.42 -11.51
C LEU A 118 -18.86 0.18 -11.14
N ILE A 119 -19.64 1.25 -10.96
CA ILE A 119 -21.05 1.13 -10.57
C ILE A 119 -21.99 0.98 -11.77
N GLY A 120 -21.73 1.71 -12.86
CA GLY A 120 -22.62 1.80 -14.02
C GLY A 120 -22.45 0.64 -14.99
N ASP A 121 -21.21 0.31 -15.33
CA ASP A 121 -20.90 -0.70 -16.35
C ASP A 121 -20.66 -2.07 -15.70
N LEU A 122 -19.97 -2.11 -14.55
CA LEU A 122 -19.64 -3.36 -13.86
C LEU A 122 -20.61 -3.73 -12.74
N GLY A 123 -21.53 -2.84 -12.38
CA GLY A 123 -22.62 -3.11 -11.44
C GLY A 123 -22.19 -3.38 -10.00
N LEU A 124 -21.00 -2.93 -9.59
CA LEU A 124 -20.52 -3.07 -8.21
C LEU A 124 -21.35 -2.21 -7.25
N LYS A 125 -21.53 -2.70 -6.03
CA LYS A 125 -22.33 -2.08 -4.98
C LYS A 125 -21.48 -1.76 -3.75
N PRO A 126 -21.93 -0.84 -2.88
CA PRO A 126 -21.35 -0.66 -1.56
C PRO A 126 -21.16 -1.99 -0.82
N GLY A 127 -19.95 -2.24 -0.29
CA GLY A 127 -19.56 -3.48 0.38
C GLY A 127 -19.00 -4.57 -0.53
N ASP A 128 -19.15 -4.47 -1.86
CA ASP A 128 -18.51 -5.39 -2.78
C ASP A 128 -16.99 -5.28 -2.71
N LYS A 129 -16.29 -6.36 -3.07
CA LYS A 129 -14.83 -6.44 -3.01
C LYS A 129 -14.24 -6.37 -4.42
N ILE A 130 -13.23 -5.53 -4.58
CA ILE A 130 -12.45 -5.42 -5.82
C ILE A 130 -10.98 -5.68 -5.54
N GLY A 131 -10.35 -6.47 -6.39
CA GLY A 131 -8.91 -6.68 -6.33
C GLY A 131 -8.17 -5.51 -6.98
N ILE A 132 -7.07 -5.06 -6.39
CA ILE A 132 -6.11 -4.18 -7.07
C ILE A 132 -4.73 -4.84 -7.02
N TYR A 133 -4.30 -5.38 -8.16
CA TYR A 133 -3.02 -6.05 -8.34
C TYR A 133 -2.07 -5.18 -9.16
N SER A 134 -1.41 -4.25 -8.48
CA SER A 134 -0.50 -3.29 -9.12
C SER A 134 0.62 -2.86 -8.19
N GLN A 135 1.76 -2.49 -8.79
CA GLN A 135 2.87 -1.83 -8.10
C GLN A 135 2.46 -0.45 -7.57
N ASN A 136 3.27 0.12 -6.68
CA ASN A 136 3.04 1.45 -6.14
C ASN A 136 3.16 2.53 -7.23
N ARG A 137 2.01 2.92 -7.81
CA ARG A 137 1.89 3.91 -8.89
C ARG A 137 0.63 4.77 -8.73
N PRO A 138 0.56 5.97 -9.34
CA PRO A 138 -0.61 6.83 -9.20
C PRO A 138 -1.94 6.17 -9.58
N GLU A 139 -1.94 5.29 -10.58
CA GLU A 139 -3.14 4.56 -11.02
C GLU A 139 -3.71 3.65 -9.93
N TRP A 140 -2.84 3.09 -9.06
CA TRP A 140 -3.27 2.35 -7.88
C TRP A 140 -4.06 3.25 -6.92
N LEU A 141 -3.52 4.46 -6.65
CA LEU A 141 -4.19 5.45 -5.79
C LEU A 141 -5.52 5.90 -6.39
N VAL A 142 -5.54 6.21 -7.69
CA VAL A 142 -6.76 6.65 -8.39
C VAL A 142 -7.85 5.58 -8.32
N SER A 143 -7.48 4.32 -8.54
CA SER A 143 -8.39 3.17 -8.47
C SER A 143 -8.91 2.95 -7.05
N ALA A 144 -8.04 3.02 -6.04
CA ALA A 144 -8.44 2.90 -4.64
C ALA A 144 -9.38 4.05 -4.22
N LEU A 145 -9.11 5.29 -4.65
CA LEU A 145 -9.96 6.44 -4.37
C LEU A 145 -11.34 6.32 -5.04
N ALA A 146 -11.39 5.74 -6.24
CA ALA A 146 -12.67 5.43 -6.90
C ALA A 146 -13.52 4.48 -6.07
N CYS A 147 -12.90 3.46 -5.45
CA CYS A 147 -13.58 2.51 -4.58
C CYS A 147 -14.06 3.15 -3.28
N VAL A 148 -13.20 3.97 -2.65
CA VAL A 148 -13.53 4.71 -1.42
C VAL A 148 -14.76 5.58 -1.62
N GLN A 149 -14.88 6.29 -2.75
CA GLN A 149 -16.04 7.12 -3.07
C GLN A 149 -17.36 6.35 -3.15
N GLN A 150 -17.30 5.06 -3.48
CA GLN A 150 -18.47 4.21 -3.71
C GLN A 150 -18.68 3.19 -2.57
N SER A 151 -17.94 3.32 -1.46
CA SER A 151 -17.95 2.35 -0.36
C SER A 151 -17.63 0.91 -0.81
N ILE A 152 -16.82 0.75 -1.85
CA ILE A 152 -16.33 -0.53 -2.35
C ILE A 152 -15.05 -0.91 -1.60
N VAL A 153 -14.95 -2.17 -1.19
CA VAL A 153 -13.83 -2.71 -0.41
C VAL A 153 -12.66 -3.04 -1.34
N VAL A 154 -11.51 -2.42 -1.11
CA VAL A 154 -10.27 -2.70 -1.84
C VAL A 154 -9.53 -3.88 -1.21
N VAL A 155 -9.23 -4.89 -2.02
CA VAL A 155 -8.34 -6.01 -1.66
C VAL A 155 -7.02 -5.84 -2.44
N PRO A 156 -5.94 -5.37 -1.80
CA PRO A 156 -4.66 -5.18 -2.47
C PRO A 156 -3.91 -6.50 -2.67
N LEU A 157 -3.35 -6.70 -3.86
CA LEU A 157 -2.49 -7.84 -4.17
C LEU A 157 -1.07 -7.34 -4.53
N TYR A 158 -0.06 -7.97 -3.96
CA TYR A 158 1.35 -7.61 -4.14
C TYR A 158 2.10 -8.61 -5.03
N ASP A 159 3.03 -8.10 -5.84
CA ASP A 159 3.83 -8.90 -6.80
C ASP A 159 4.67 -10.00 -6.13
N THR A 160 5.05 -9.80 -4.86
CA THR A 160 5.89 -10.73 -4.11
C THR A 160 5.17 -12.02 -3.70
N LEU A 161 3.84 -12.07 -3.77
CA LEU A 161 3.03 -13.21 -3.35
C LEU A 161 3.06 -14.35 -4.37
N GLY A 162 3.32 -14.03 -5.64
CA GLY A 162 3.25 -14.99 -6.75
C GLY A 162 1.81 -15.28 -7.22
N PRO A 163 1.67 -15.94 -8.39
CA PRO A 163 0.37 -16.09 -9.06
C PRO A 163 -0.59 -17.05 -8.35
N ASP A 164 -0.09 -18.06 -7.63
CA ASP A 164 -0.95 -19.01 -6.89
C ASP A 164 -1.57 -18.35 -5.66
N ALA A 165 -0.81 -17.56 -4.92
CA ALA A 165 -1.32 -16.79 -3.80
C ALA A 165 -2.33 -15.73 -4.26
N ALA A 166 -2.07 -15.07 -5.40
CA ALA A 166 -3.03 -14.14 -6.00
C ALA A 166 -4.36 -14.84 -6.31
N ALA A 167 -4.33 -16.02 -6.94
CA ALA A 167 -5.53 -16.78 -7.24
C ALA A 167 -6.28 -17.24 -5.99
N PHE A 168 -5.53 -17.68 -4.97
CA PHE A 168 -6.11 -18.03 -3.67
C PHE A 168 -6.83 -16.83 -3.04
N ILE A 169 -6.21 -15.64 -3.01
CA ILE A 169 -6.80 -14.42 -2.45
C ILE A 169 -8.06 -14.03 -3.22
N VAL A 170 -8.03 -14.02 -4.55
CA VAL A 170 -9.19 -13.69 -5.39
C VAL A 170 -10.39 -14.60 -5.08
N SER A 171 -10.12 -15.90 -4.95
CA SER A 171 -11.15 -16.89 -4.63
C SER A 171 -11.66 -16.73 -3.19
N GLN A 172 -10.76 -16.64 -2.22
CA GLN A 172 -11.08 -16.50 -0.79
C GLN A 172 -11.85 -15.22 -0.48
N ALA A 173 -11.53 -14.13 -1.19
CA ALA A 173 -12.18 -12.85 -1.03
C ALA A 173 -13.35 -12.64 -2.00
N ASP A 174 -13.83 -13.68 -2.70
CA ASP A 174 -15.00 -13.62 -3.60
C ASP A 174 -14.95 -12.40 -4.54
N ILE A 175 -13.80 -12.18 -5.15
CA ILE A 175 -13.56 -10.99 -5.98
C ILE A 175 -14.13 -11.26 -7.38
N SER A 176 -14.98 -10.36 -7.85
CA SER A 176 -15.59 -10.42 -9.18
C SER A 176 -14.90 -9.55 -10.24
N VAL A 177 -14.27 -8.47 -9.81
CA VAL A 177 -13.52 -7.52 -10.65
C VAL A 177 -12.13 -7.34 -10.06
N ILE A 178 -11.10 -7.37 -10.91
CA ILE A 178 -9.73 -7.07 -10.50
C ILE A 178 -9.09 -6.06 -11.46
N ILE A 179 -8.42 -5.07 -10.88
CA ILE A 179 -7.66 -4.05 -11.60
C ILE A 179 -6.18 -4.45 -11.59
N VAL A 180 -5.53 -4.45 -12.75
CA VAL A 180 -4.12 -4.83 -12.89
C VAL A 180 -3.33 -3.82 -13.73
N ASP A 181 -2.02 -3.74 -13.50
CA ASP A 181 -1.14 -2.78 -14.18
C ASP A 181 -0.39 -3.32 -15.39
N THR A 182 -0.34 -4.64 -15.58
CA THR A 182 0.44 -5.27 -16.66
C THR A 182 -0.33 -6.43 -17.29
N VAL A 183 -0.15 -6.61 -18.60
CA VAL A 183 -0.76 -7.72 -19.34
C VAL A 183 -0.26 -9.08 -18.84
N ALA A 184 0.98 -9.16 -18.36
CA ALA A 184 1.49 -10.37 -17.75
C ALA A 184 0.64 -10.81 -16.54
N LYS A 185 0.24 -9.87 -15.67
CA LYS A 185 -0.67 -10.18 -14.54
C LYS A 185 -2.05 -10.58 -15.02
N ALA A 186 -2.60 -9.87 -16.02
CA ALA A 186 -3.89 -10.24 -16.62
C ALA A 186 -3.85 -11.68 -17.17
N ARG A 187 -2.82 -12.02 -17.98
CA ARG A 187 -2.64 -13.37 -18.54
C ARG A 187 -2.46 -14.44 -17.46
N ASN A 188 -1.70 -14.14 -16.40
CA ASN A 188 -1.51 -15.07 -15.28
C ASN A 188 -2.80 -15.34 -14.51
N LEU A 189 -3.67 -14.34 -14.37
CA LEU A 189 -4.98 -14.52 -13.76
C LEU A 189 -5.90 -15.32 -14.69
N THR A 190 -5.95 -14.97 -15.97
CA THR A 190 -6.79 -15.67 -16.96
C THR A 190 -6.40 -17.14 -17.13
N SER A 191 -5.10 -17.47 -17.08
CA SER A 191 -4.63 -18.87 -17.15
C SER A 191 -5.04 -19.71 -15.93
N LYS A 192 -5.39 -19.05 -14.82
CA LYS A 192 -5.86 -19.67 -13.57
C LYS A 192 -7.35 -19.45 -13.31
N LYS A 193 -8.12 -19.07 -14.33
CA LYS A 193 -9.57 -18.78 -14.20
C LYS A 193 -10.36 -19.90 -13.50
N THR A 194 -10.00 -21.17 -13.70
CA THR A 194 -10.66 -22.31 -13.06
C THR A 194 -10.53 -22.31 -11.53
N ALA A 195 -9.46 -21.73 -10.98
CA ALA A 195 -9.26 -21.57 -9.54
C ALA A 195 -9.99 -20.36 -8.94
N MET A 196 -10.51 -19.47 -9.79
CA MET A 196 -11.15 -18.21 -9.42
C MET A 196 -12.53 -18.09 -10.10
N PRO A 197 -13.50 -18.95 -9.73
CA PRO A 197 -14.80 -19.00 -10.42
C PRO A 197 -15.60 -17.70 -10.31
N THR A 198 -15.30 -16.87 -9.30
CA THR A 198 -15.96 -15.60 -9.00
C THR A 198 -15.46 -14.48 -9.91
N LEU A 199 -14.22 -14.58 -10.42
CA LEU A 199 -13.58 -13.54 -11.20
C LEU A 199 -14.18 -13.45 -12.61
N LYS A 200 -14.87 -12.35 -12.88
CA LYS A 200 -15.57 -12.09 -14.15
C LYS A 200 -14.80 -11.13 -15.04
N THR A 201 -14.20 -10.10 -14.46
CA THR A 201 -13.62 -8.99 -15.22
C THR A 201 -12.21 -8.65 -14.72
N VAL A 202 -11.27 -8.52 -15.67
CA VAL A 202 -9.93 -7.98 -15.43
C VAL A 202 -9.81 -6.64 -16.14
N VAL A 203 -9.58 -5.57 -15.37
CA VAL A 203 -9.44 -4.19 -15.87
C VAL A 203 -7.97 -3.81 -15.90
N MET A 204 -7.50 -3.30 -17.03
CA MET A 204 -6.12 -2.86 -17.23
C MET A 204 -6.01 -1.34 -17.04
N VAL A 205 -5.10 -0.87 -16.17
CA VAL A 205 -4.89 0.58 -15.97
C VAL A 205 -3.81 1.20 -16.85
N ASP A 206 -2.89 0.40 -17.39
CA ASP A 206 -1.83 0.88 -18.27
C ASP A 206 -2.15 0.58 -19.73
N LYS A 207 -2.55 1.61 -20.48
CA LYS A 207 -2.90 1.47 -21.90
C LYS A 207 -1.69 1.11 -22.78
N ASN A 208 -0.47 1.44 -22.35
CA ASN A 208 0.72 1.23 -23.18
C ASN A 208 1.06 -0.26 -23.36
N ASP A 209 0.59 -1.10 -22.45
CA ASP A 209 0.81 -2.54 -22.49
C ASP A 209 -0.36 -3.31 -23.11
N VAL A 210 -1.51 -2.66 -23.39
CA VAL A 210 -2.71 -3.34 -23.92
C VAL A 210 -2.54 -3.64 -25.41
N THR A 211 -2.41 -4.92 -25.75
CA THR A 211 -2.43 -5.41 -27.13
C THR A 211 -3.86 -5.81 -27.55
N ALA A 212 -4.18 -5.73 -28.84
CA ALA A 212 -5.54 -5.94 -29.35
C ALA A 212 -6.10 -7.36 -29.04
N ASP A 213 -5.24 -8.35 -28.82
CA ASP A 213 -5.59 -9.71 -28.41
C ASP A 213 -6.08 -9.82 -26.96
N VAL A 214 -5.91 -8.77 -26.14
CA VAL A 214 -6.24 -8.78 -24.70
C VAL A 214 -7.60 -8.11 -24.42
N VAL A 215 -8.17 -7.41 -25.40
CA VAL A 215 -9.47 -6.72 -25.25
C VAL A 215 -10.59 -7.71 -25.61
N GLY A 216 -11.44 -8.04 -24.63
CA GLY A 216 -12.69 -8.75 -24.89
C GLY A 216 -13.76 -7.80 -25.41
N GLU A 217 -14.64 -8.27 -26.31
CA GLU A 217 -15.86 -7.54 -26.64
C GLU A 217 -16.77 -7.51 -25.40
N HIS A 218 -17.25 -6.32 -25.04
CA HIS A 218 -18.16 -6.09 -23.91
C HIS A 218 -19.56 -6.64 -24.19
#